data_AF-A0A358QT08-F1
#
_entry.id   AF-A0A358QT08-F1
#
_cell.length_a   1.000
_cell.length_b   1.000
_cell.length_c   1.000
_cell.angle_alpha   90.00
_cell.angle_beta   90.00
_cell.angle_gamma   90.00
#
_symmetry.space_group_name_H-M   'P 1'
#
loop_
_entity.id
_entity.type
_entity.pdbx_description
1 polymer ?
#
loop_
_entity_poly.entity_id
_entity_poly.type
_entity_poly.pdbx_seq_one_letter_code
_entity_poly.pdbx_strand_id
1 'polypeptide(L)'
;MNAYQISIPLGYQPVWVSTTEKSQNGTGILNNEGSVEAPVTITIRGPVTNPLVVVGGSTLSYTGSLTSADVLVIDTESLTARFNEYNALAHYSGGFPRLQPGDTTVTAAASGTTTFTWRDRWI
;
A
#
# COMPACT_ATOMS: atom_id res chain seq x y z
N MET A 1 4.48 -30.46 46.62
CA MET A 1 5.06 -30.51 45.26
C MET A 1 5.49 -29.11 44.90
N ASN A 2 6.79 -28.89 44.65
CA ASN A 2 7.28 -27.58 44.24
C ASN A 2 7.13 -27.46 42.72
N ALA A 3 6.44 -26.42 42.25
CA ALA A 3 6.33 -26.14 40.83
C ALA A 3 7.59 -25.40 40.35
N TYR A 4 8.15 -25.82 39.22
CA TYR A 4 9.25 -25.12 38.57
C TYR A 4 8.67 -24.04 37.66
N GLN A 5 9.07 -22.79 37.87
CA GLN A 5 8.74 -21.69 36.98
C GLN A 5 9.78 -21.63 35.86
N ILE A 6 9.31 -21.59 34.61
CA ILE A 6 10.15 -21.41 33.43
C ILE A 6 9.69 -20.11 32.74
N SER A 7 10.65 -19.26 32.37
CA SER A 7 10.41 -18.05 31.57
C SER A 7 11.03 -18.24 30.19
N ILE A 8 10.22 -18.12 29.13
CA ILE A 8 10.66 -18.20 27.74
C ILE A 8 10.39 -16.82 27.10
N PRO A 9 11.42 -16.01 26.81
CA PRO A 9 11.22 -14.75 26.10
C PRO A 9 10.84 -15.03 24.64
N LEU A 10 9.81 -14.34 24.15
CA LEU A 10 9.39 -14.40 22.77
C LEU A 10 9.71 -13.08 22.07
N GLY A 11 10.35 -13.18 20.91
CA GLY A 11 10.44 -12.05 19.98
C GLY A 11 9.09 -11.88 19.28
N TYR A 12 8.61 -10.65 19.18
CA TYR A 12 7.38 -10.33 18.47
C TYR A 12 7.53 -9.00 17.72
N GLN A 13 6.76 -8.83 16.65
CA GLN A 13 6.57 -7.53 16.04
C GLN A 13 5.53 -6.77 16.87
N PRO A 14 5.83 -5.57 17.39
CA PRO A 14 4.97 -4.88 18.36
C PRO A 14 3.80 -4.16 17.68
N VAL A 15 3.32 -4.71 16.56
CA VAL A 15 2.25 -4.13 15.77
C VAL A 15 1.23 -5.22 15.44
N TRP A 16 0.02 -5.03 15.92
CA TRP A 16 -1.14 -5.84 15.56
C TRP A 16 -1.64 -5.39 14.20
N VAL A 17 -1.85 -6.34 13.29
CA VAL A 17 -2.34 -6.07 11.94
C VAL A 17 -3.76 -6.62 11.82
N SER A 18 -4.66 -5.85 11.23
CA SER A 18 -6.04 -6.28 10.99
C SER A 18 -6.07 -7.56 10.16
N THR A 19 -6.94 -8.50 10.52
CA THR A 19 -7.21 -9.69 9.69
C THR A 19 -8.00 -9.33 8.43
N THR A 20 -8.69 -8.18 8.44
CA THR A 20 -9.51 -7.69 7.32
C THR A 20 -8.69 -6.73 6.48
N GLU A 21 -8.59 -7.01 5.18
CA GLU A 21 -8.05 -6.08 4.20
C GLU A 21 -9.16 -5.15 3.70
N LYS A 22 -8.90 -3.84 3.73
CA LYS A 22 -9.78 -2.82 3.17
C LYS A 22 -9.34 -2.48 1.75
N SER A 23 -10.30 -2.11 0.92
CA SER A 23 -10.06 -1.75 -0.48
C SER A 23 -10.87 -0.53 -0.90
N GLN A 24 -10.26 0.36 -1.69
CA GLN A 24 -10.90 1.50 -2.32
C GLN A 24 -10.60 1.50 -3.81
N ASN A 25 -11.64 1.60 -4.63
CA ASN A 25 -11.51 1.73 -6.08
C ASN A 25 -11.62 3.21 -6.48
N GLY A 26 -10.71 3.66 -7.32
CA GLY A 26 -10.68 5.04 -7.79
C GLY A 26 -10.29 6.05 -6.70
N THR A 27 -10.48 7.33 -7.00
CA THR A 27 -10.28 8.46 -6.09
C THR A 27 -11.22 8.35 -4.89
N GLY A 28 -10.74 8.72 -3.70
CA GLY A 28 -11.54 8.65 -2.49
C GLY A 28 -10.76 8.97 -1.22
N ILE A 29 -11.26 8.46 -0.11
CA ILE A 29 -10.66 8.59 1.22
C ILE A 29 -10.35 7.19 1.73
N LEU A 30 -9.10 6.94 2.11
CA LEU A 30 -8.69 5.75 2.82
C LEU A 30 -8.68 6.08 4.31
N ASN A 31 -9.43 5.33 5.12
CA ASN A 31 -9.45 5.51 6.56
C ASN A 31 -8.63 4.39 7.23
N ASN A 32 -7.54 4.77 7.88
CA ASN A 32 -6.75 3.89 8.75
C ASN A 32 -7.30 4.00 10.18
N GLU A 33 -8.02 2.97 10.62
CA GLU A 33 -8.61 2.87 11.97
C GLU A 33 -7.59 2.41 13.03
N GLY A 34 -6.35 2.19 12.57
CA GLY A 34 -5.18 1.87 13.36
C GLY A 34 -4.74 3.01 14.29
N SER A 35 -3.90 2.66 15.26
CA SER A 35 -3.19 3.64 16.09
C SER A 35 -1.82 4.02 15.54
N VAL A 36 -1.37 3.38 14.46
CA VAL A 36 -0.10 3.67 13.77
C VAL A 36 -0.24 3.68 12.26
N GLU A 37 0.79 4.14 11.57
CA GLU A 37 0.83 4.15 10.12
C GLU A 37 0.66 2.75 9.49
N ALA A 38 -0.09 2.69 8.40
CA ALA A 38 -0.35 1.47 7.65
C ALA A 38 0.22 1.57 6.21
N PRO A 39 0.89 0.54 5.69
CA PRO A 39 1.26 0.51 4.29
C PRO A 39 0.02 0.34 3.41
N VAL A 40 0.16 0.75 2.14
CA VAL A 40 -0.88 0.65 1.12
C VAL A 40 -0.29 -0.01 -0.11
N THR A 41 -1.05 -0.93 -0.70
CA THR A 41 -0.75 -1.48 -2.03
C THR A 41 -1.65 -0.82 -3.05
N ILE A 42 -1.03 -0.26 -4.08
CA ILE A 42 -1.68 0.49 -5.16
C ILE A 42 -1.56 -0.34 -6.42
N THR A 43 -2.69 -0.77 -6.96
CA THR A 43 -2.78 -1.56 -8.19
C THR A 43 -3.40 -0.70 -9.28
N ILE A 44 -2.68 -0.49 -10.38
CA ILE A 44 -3.16 0.24 -11.56
C ILE A 44 -3.26 -0.75 -12.71
N ARG A 45 -4.47 -0.96 -13.23
CA ARG A 45 -4.73 -1.74 -14.45
C ARG A 45 -4.99 -0.80 -15.60
N GLY A 46 -4.35 -1.02 -16.74
CA GLY A 46 -4.49 -0.15 -17.91
C GLY A 46 -5.88 -0.25 -18.57
N PRO A 47 -6.12 0.52 -19.65
CA PRO A 47 -5.12 1.32 -20.36
C PRO A 47 -4.83 2.67 -19.70
N VAL A 48 -3.54 2.99 -19.55
CA VAL A 48 -3.09 4.31 -19.07
C VAL A 48 -1.64 4.57 -19.48
N THR A 49 -1.32 5.81 -19.84
CA THR A 49 0.05 6.25 -20.14
C THR A 49 0.50 7.24 -19.08
N ASN A 50 1.72 7.06 -18.60
CA ASN A 50 2.34 7.83 -17.54
C ASN A 50 1.43 8.01 -16.32
N PRO A 51 0.94 6.92 -15.69
CA PRO A 51 -0.02 7.03 -14.62
C PRO A 51 0.57 7.84 -13.45
N LEU A 52 -0.28 8.70 -12.89
CA LEU A 52 0.00 9.55 -11.75
C LEU A 52 -1.07 9.29 -10.69
N VAL A 53 -0.64 8.97 -9.47
CA VAL A 53 -1.50 8.70 -8.31
C VAL A 53 -1.07 9.61 -7.18
N VAL A 54 -2.01 10.12 -6.40
CA VAL A 54 -1.69 10.92 -5.20
C VAL A 54 -2.17 10.17 -3.96
N VAL A 55 -1.30 10.06 -2.95
CA VAL A 55 -1.63 9.47 -1.63
C VAL A 55 -1.17 10.40 -0.53
N GLY A 56 -2.11 11.00 0.21
CA GLY A 56 -1.78 11.85 1.37
C GLY A 56 -0.85 13.02 1.03
N GLY A 57 -0.98 13.58 -0.17
CA GLY A 57 -0.13 14.66 -0.68
C GLY A 57 1.18 14.21 -1.36
N SER A 58 1.51 12.92 -1.31
CA SER A 58 2.63 12.35 -2.07
C SER A 58 2.19 11.99 -3.49
N THR A 59 2.85 12.55 -4.50
CA THR A 59 2.60 12.26 -5.92
C THR A 59 3.49 11.12 -6.39
N LEU A 60 2.87 10.00 -6.74
CA LEU A 60 3.47 8.79 -7.25
C LEU A 60 3.33 8.78 -8.77
N SER A 61 4.43 8.63 -9.49
CA SER A 61 4.41 8.61 -10.95
C SER A 61 5.18 7.43 -11.51
N TYR A 62 4.70 6.92 -12.62
CA TYR A 62 5.36 5.89 -13.40
C TYR A 62 5.52 6.36 -14.84
N THR A 63 6.70 6.21 -15.42
CA THR A 63 6.99 6.57 -16.81
C THR A 63 6.87 5.35 -17.69
N GLY A 64 5.78 5.26 -18.46
CA GLY A 64 5.50 4.12 -19.32
C GLY A 64 4.01 4.00 -19.65
N SER A 65 3.67 3.03 -20.52
CA SER A 65 2.30 2.76 -20.92
C SER A 65 1.86 1.38 -20.45
N LEU A 66 0.65 1.31 -19.91
CA LEU A 66 -0.06 0.08 -19.57
C LEU A 66 -1.13 -0.14 -20.63
N THR A 67 -1.16 -1.32 -21.23
CA THR A 67 -2.30 -1.80 -22.03
C THR A 67 -3.42 -2.31 -21.11
N SER A 68 -4.57 -2.69 -21.67
CA SER A 68 -5.68 -3.26 -20.88
C SER A 68 -5.34 -4.59 -20.19
N ALA A 69 -4.29 -5.29 -20.63
CA ALA A 69 -3.81 -6.52 -20.00
C ALA A 69 -2.76 -6.27 -18.91
N ASP A 70 -2.14 -5.09 -18.90
CA ASP A 70 -1.02 -4.79 -18.00
C ASP A 70 -1.49 -4.34 -16.62
N VAL A 71 -0.66 -4.64 -15.62
CA VAL A 71 -0.84 -4.22 -14.24
C VAL A 71 0.45 -3.60 -13.70
N LEU A 72 0.33 -2.46 -13.02
CA LEU A 72 1.39 -1.88 -12.21
C LEU A 72 0.99 -2.01 -10.75
N VAL A 73 1.86 -2.61 -9.93
CA VAL A 73 1.66 -2.78 -8.49
C VAL A 73 2.76 -2.02 -7.75
N ILE A 74 2.36 -1.07 -6.91
CA ILE A 74 3.23 -0.35 -5.99
C ILE A 74 2.90 -0.82 -4.58
N ASP A 75 3.88 -1.41 -3.91
CA ASP A 75 3.78 -1.92 -2.54
C ASP A 75 4.66 -1.06 -1.63
N THR A 76 4.04 -0.29 -0.72
CA THR A 76 4.73 0.61 0.20
C THR A 76 5.23 -0.06 1.48
N GLU A 77 4.90 -1.33 1.70
CA GLU A 77 5.52 -2.15 2.74
C GLU A 77 6.85 -2.72 2.25
N SER A 78 6.82 -3.39 1.10
CA SER A 78 8.01 -4.02 0.50
C SER A 78 8.92 -3.01 -0.21
N LEU A 79 8.47 -1.76 -0.37
CA LEU A 79 9.17 -0.70 -1.11
C LEU A 79 9.46 -1.11 -2.56
N THR A 80 8.47 -1.72 -3.22
CA THR A 80 8.61 -2.20 -4.60
C THR A 80 7.59 -1.57 -5.55
N ALA A 81 8.00 -1.40 -6.81
CA ALA A 81 7.11 -1.14 -7.93
C ALA A 81 7.32 -2.26 -8.96
N ARG A 82 6.25 -2.92 -9.38
CA ARG A 82 6.28 -4.04 -10.33
C ARG A 82 5.33 -3.79 -11.48
N PHE A 83 5.85 -3.88 -12.70
CA PHE A 83 5.06 -3.87 -13.92
C PHE A 83 4.90 -5.32 -14.36
N ASN A 84 3.67 -5.82 -14.28
CA ASN A 84 3.35 -7.24 -14.30
C ASN A 84 4.17 -7.96 -13.22
N GLU A 85 5.09 -8.83 -13.60
CA GLU A 85 5.95 -9.58 -12.67
C GLU A 85 7.37 -9.00 -12.54
N TYR A 86 7.68 -7.95 -13.30
CA TYR A 86 9.04 -7.40 -13.41
C TYR A 86 9.23 -6.15 -12.56
N ASN A 87 10.43 -5.99 -11.99
CA ASN A 87 10.81 -4.78 -11.26
C ASN A 87 10.72 -3.56 -12.18
N ALA A 88 9.97 -2.55 -11.74
CA ALA A 88 9.73 -1.32 -12.48
C ALA A 88 10.20 -0.07 -11.72
N LEU A 89 10.99 -0.24 -10.64
CA LEU A 89 11.49 0.86 -9.80
C LEU A 89 12.24 1.93 -10.60
N ALA A 90 12.97 1.55 -11.65
CA ALA A 90 13.71 2.50 -12.50
C ALA A 90 12.80 3.50 -13.24
N HIS A 91 11.53 3.15 -13.43
CA HIS A 91 10.52 3.96 -14.11
C HIS A 91 9.55 4.64 -13.13
N TYR A 92 9.72 4.37 -11.83
CA TYR A 92 8.83 4.82 -10.77
C TYR A 92 9.48 5.94 -9.95
N SER A 93 8.68 6.91 -9.51
CA SER A 93 9.09 7.94 -8.57
C SER A 93 7.94 8.38 -7.66
N GLY A 94 8.26 9.11 -6.57
CA GLY A 94 7.26 9.60 -5.61
C GLY A 94 7.31 8.98 -4.22
N GLY A 95 8.24 8.05 -3.98
CA GLY A 95 8.47 7.44 -2.65
C GLY A 95 7.50 6.31 -2.33
N PHE A 96 7.36 5.96 -1.06
CA PHE A 96 6.46 4.88 -0.62
C PHE A 96 5.65 5.37 0.59
N PRO A 97 4.60 6.17 0.35
CA PRO A 97 3.83 6.77 1.43
C PRO A 97 3.09 5.72 2.24
N ARG A 98 2.88 6.02 3.52
CA ARG A 98 2.08 5.22 4.44
C ARG A 98 0.88 6.03 4.90
N LEU A 99 -0.23 5.33 5.14
CA LEU A 99 -1.47 5.91 5.63
C LEU A 99 -1.30 6.24 7.10
N GLN A 100 -1.33 7.53 7.45
CA GLN A 100 -1.37 7.94 8.85
C GLN A 100 -2.71 7.50 9.49
N PRO A 101 -2.76 7.33 10.82
CA PRO A 101 -4.04 7.13 11.51
C PRO A 101 -5.09 8.18 11.11
N GLY A 102 -6.31 7.74 10.82
CA GLY A 102 -7.39 8.57 10.32
C GLY A 102 -7.49 8.61 8.78
N ASP A 103 -8.01 9.72 8.27
CA ASP A 103 -8.36 9.87 6.86
C ASP A 103 -7.17 10.31 6.00
N THR A 104 -6.97 9.62 4.87
CA THR A 104 -6.02 9.97 3.84
C THR A 104 -6.73 10.09 2.50
N THR A 105 -6.71 11.29 1.91
CA THR A 105 -7.23 11.50 0.55
C THR A 105 -6.31 10.85 -0.48
N VAL A 106 -6.91 10.16 -1.45
CA VAL A 106 -6.21 9.54 -2.58
C VAL A 106 -6.83 9.93 -3.91
N THR A 107 -5.98 10.11 -4.92
CA THR A 107 -6.39 10.38 -6.30
C THR A 107 -5.89 9.26 -7.20
N ALA A 108 -6.81 8.60 -7.92
CA ALA A 108 -6.49 7.56 -8.88
C ALA A 108 -5.83 8.11 -10.16
N ALA A 109 -5.23 7.21 -10.94
CA ALA A 109 -4.76 7.57 -12.28
C ALA A 109 -5.90 8.06 -13.16
N ALA A 110 -5.58 8.96 -14.10
CA ALA A 110 -6.56 9.60 -14.97
C ALA A 110 -7.35 8.64 -15.88
N SER A 111 -6.80 7.44 -16.13
CA SER A 111 -7.48 6.37 -16.85
C SER A 111 -7.08 5.00 -16.31
N GLY A 112 -7.71 3.95 -16.83
CA GLY A 112 -7.58 2.60 -16.28
C GLY A 112 -8.34 2.46 -14.96
N THR A 113 -8.02 1.41 -14.20
CA THR A 113 -8.59 1.17 -12.87
C THR A 113 -7.49 1.23 -11.83
N THR A 114 -7.61 2.12 -10.85
CA THR A 114 -6.72 2.16 -9.68
C THR A 114 -7.46 1.58 -8.48
N THR A 115 -6.82 0.65 -7.78
CA THR A 115 -7.31 0.06 -6.54
C THR A 115 -6.27 0.23 -5.45
N PHE A 116 -6.69 0.76 -4.31
CA PHE A 116 -5.90 0.89 -3.10
C PHE A 116 -6.32 -0.20 -2.12
N THR A 117 -5.36 -0.92 -1.53
CA THR A 117 -5.62 -1.95 -0.51
C THR A 117 -4.72 -1.75 0.69
N TRP A 118 -5.26 -1.91 1.90
CA TRP A 118 -4.50 -1.74 3.13
C TRP A 118 -5.10 -2.57 4.27
N ARG A 119 -4.30 -2.77 5.33
CA ARG A 119 -4.73 -3.34 6.61
C ARG A 119 -4.38 -2.36 7.71
N ASP A 120 -5.32 -2.06 8.59
CA ASP A 120 -5.07 -1.22 9.76
C ASP A 120 -4.03 -1.85 10.69
N ARG A 121 -3.35 -0.99 11.45
CA ARG A 121 -2.26 -1.37 12.36
C ARG A 121 -2.40 -0.71 13.73
N TRP A 122 -2.19 -1.46 14.80
CA TRP A 122 -2.22 -0.98 16.18
C TRP A 122 -0.96 -1.36 16.96
N ILE A 123 -0.58 -0.59 17.98
CA ILE A 123 0.45 -0.95 18.97
C ILE A 123 -0.23 -1.60 20.17
#